data_AF-A0A7J3VPB8-F1
#
_entry.id   AF-A0A7J3VPB8-F1
#
_cell.length_a   1.000
_cell.length_b   1.000
_cell.length_c   1.000
_cell.angle_alpha   90.00
_cell.angle_beta   90.00
_cell.angle_gamma   90.00
#
_symmetry.space_group_name_H-M   'P 1'
#
loop_
_entity.id
_entity.type
_entity.pdbx_description
1 polymer ?
#
loop_
_entity_poly.entity_id
_entity_poly.type
_entity_poly.pdbx_seq_one_letter_code
_entity_poly.pdbx_strand_id
1 'polypeptide(L)' 'MSIDDVDRRLILLLMQDGRQSFRRLARSLGVSTPTAKARYDRLVRLGLIKRVSAIIDTSMLNSVNTLLYIRQTMYRMQ' A
#
# COMPACT_ATOMS: atom_id res chain seq x y z
N MET A 1 5.68 -13.73 12.77
CA MET A 1 4.43 -12.95 12.76
C MET A 1 3.96 -12.83 11.33
N SER A 2 2.83 -13.45 10.97
CA SER A 2 2.39 -13.58 9.57
C SER A 2 1.44 -12.46 9.13
N ILE A 3 1.40 -12.22 7.82
CA ILE A 3 0.35 -11.47 7.14
C ILE A 3 -0.82 -12.43 6.92
N ASP A 4 -2.03 -12.02 7.32
CA ASP A 4 -3.26 -12.78 7.07
C ASP A 4 -3.99 -12.27 5.81
N ASP A 5 -5.10 -12.90 5.46
CA ASP A 5 -5.81 -12.60 4.21
C ASP A 5 -6.51 -11.24 4.23
N VAL A 6 -6.89 -10.74 5.40
CA VAL A 6 -7.44 -9.39 5.54
C VAL A 6 -6.36 -8.36 5.24
N ASP A 7 -5.14 -8.57 5.75
CA ASP A 7 -3.98 -7.71 5.46
C ASP A 7 -3.63 -7.73 3.97
N ARG A 8 -3.62 -8.91 3.31
CA ARG A 8 -3.39 -9.03 1.86
C ARG A 8 -4.42 -8.25 1.05
N ARG A 9 -5.69 -8.39 1.40
CA ARG A 9 -6.80 -7.75 0.68
C ARG A 9 -6.84 -6.24 0.92
N LEU A 10 -6.45 -5.78 2.12
CA LEU A 10 -6.25 -4.36 2.41
C LEU A 10 -5.17 -3.76 1.49
N ILE A 11 -4.04 -4.44 1.32
CA ILE A 11 -2.96 -4.00 0.43
C ILE A 11 -3.46 -3.90 -1.01
N LEU A 12 -4.20 -4.91 -1.51
CA LEU A 12 -4.75 -4.90 -2.86
C LEU A 12 -5.71 -3.72 -3.10
N LEU A 13 -6.59 -3.42 -2.15
CA LEU A 13 -7.49 -2.26 -2.23
C LEU A 13 -6.73 -0.93 -2.28
N LEU A 14 -5.67 -0.80 -1.49
CA LEU A 14 -4.80 0.39 -1.49
C LEU A 14 -3.94 0.51 -2.75
N MET A 15 -3.54 -0.61 -3.36
CA MET A 15 -2.85 -0.61 -4.65
C MET A 15 -3.77 -0.15 -5.79
N GLN A 16 -5.05 -0.48 -5.71
CA GLN A 16 -6.06 0.00 -6.66
C GLN A 16 -6.36 1.49 -6.45
N ASP A 17 -6.57 1.90 -5.20
CA ASP A 17 -6.81 3.29 -4.84
C ASP A 17 -6.31 3.57 -3.41
N GLY A 18 -5.12 4.16 -3.34
CA GLY A 18 -4.50 4.52 -2.06
C GLY A 18 -5.24 5.62 -1.29
N ARG A 19 -6.20 6.32 -1.93
CA ARG A 19 -6.97 7.40 -1.32
C ARG A 19 -8.25 6.90 -0.62
N GLN A 20 -8.54 5.60 -0.67
CA GLN A 20 -9.74 5.06 -0.04
C GLN A 20 -9.76 5.35 1.47
N SER A 21 -10.91 5.84 1.95
CA SER A 21 -11.11 6.04 3.38
C SER A 21 -11.14 4.70 4.13
N PHE A 22 -10.70 4.69 5.38
CA PHE A 22 -10.79 3.50 6.25
C PHE A 22 -12.22 2.98 6.39
N ARG A 23 -13.24 3.85 6.30
CA ARG A 23 -14.65 3.42 6.29
C ARG A 23 -15.02 2.60 5.06
N ARG A 24 -14.47 2.95 3.88
CA ARG A 24 -14.70 2.18 2.63
C ARG A 24 -13.91 0.88 2.63
N LEU A 25 -12.65 0.93 3.09
CA LEU A 25 -11.80 -0.25 3.25
C LEU A 25 -12.44 -1.26 4.22
N ALA A 26 -12.89 -0.79 5.38
CA ALA A 26 -13.56 -1.61 6.39
C ALA A 26 -14.79 -2.34 5.84
N ARG A 27 -15.67 -1.64 5.11
CA ARG A 27 -16.82 -2.24 4.43
C ARG A 27 -16.39 -3.31 3.42
N SER A 28 -15.36 -3.04 2.62
CA SER A 28 -14.87 -3.97 1.58
C SER A 28 -14.18 -5.21 2.16
N LEU A 29 -13.63 -5.08 3.36
CA LEU A 29 -12.90 -6.12 4.10
C LEU A 29 -13.80 -6.90 5.07
N GLY A 30 -15.03 -6.45 5.33
CA GLY A 30 -15.93 -7.08 6.30
C GLY A 30 -15.49 -6.89 7.76
N VAL A 31 -14.84 -5.78 8.09
CA VAL A 31 -14.34 -5.47 9.44
C VAL A 31 -14.82 -4.09 9.91
N SER A 32 -14.58 -3.76 11.18
CA SER A 32 -14.87 -2.43 11.70
C SER A 32 -13.87 -1.39 11.18
N THR A 33 -14.26 -0.10 11.16
CA THR A 33 -13.35 1.00 10.75
C THR A 33 -12.10 1.08 11.64
N PRO A 34 -12.20 0.98 12.98
CA PRO A 34 -11.01 0.89 13.85
C PRO A 34 -10.11 -0.32 13.54
N THR A 35 -10.69 -1.48 13.23
CA THR A 35 -9.91 -2.68 12.86
C THR A 35 -9.13 -2.46 11.58
N ALA A 36 -9.75 -1.89 10.54
CA ALA A 36 -9.06 -1.59 9.28
C ALA A 36 -7.90 -0.61 9.48
N LYS A 37 -8.11 0.45 10.28
CA LYS A 37 -7.06 1.42 10.62
C LYS A 37 -5.92 0.77 11.41
N ALA A 38 -6.23 -0.03 12.43
CA ALA A 38 -5.22 -0.70 13.24
C ALA A 38 -4.34 -1.66 12.41
N ARG A 39 -4.94 -2.38 11.47
CA ARG A 39 -4.23 -3.24 10.51
C ARG A 39 -3.34 -2.43 9.58
N TYR A 40 -3.85 -1.34 8.99
CA TYR A 40 -3.05 -0.42 8.18
C TYR A 40 -1.84 0.12 8.97
N ASP A 41 -2.08 0.68 10.16
CA ASP A 41 -1.03 1.25 11.00
C ASP A 41 0.03 0.19 11.36
N ARG A 42 -0.40 -1.06 11.61
CA ARG A 42 0.52 -2.19 11.84
C ARG A 42 1.36 -2.49 10.60
N LEU A 43 0.77 -2.56 9.41
CA LEU A 43 1.51 -2.81 8.16
C LEU A 43 2.50 -1.69 7.84
N VAL A 44 2.16 -0.45 8.16
CA VAL A 44 3.08 0.70 8.06
C VAL A 44 4.23 0.57 9.06
N ARG A 45 3.95 0.28 10.34
CA ARG A 45 5.00 0.09 11.36
C ARG A 45 5.95 -1.06 11.03
N LEU A 46 5.44 -2.14 10.46
CA LEU A 46 6.25 -3.27 10.00
C LEU A 46 7.04 -2.95 8.71
N GLY A 47 6.80 -1.80 8.09
CA GLY A 47 7.45 -1.39 6.85
C GLY A 47 6.97 -2.16 5.62
N LEU A 48 5.85 -2.88 5.70
CA LEU A 48 5.22 -3.55 4.56
C LEU A 48 4.52 -2.54 3.65
N ILE A 49 3.86 -1.55 4.25
CA ILE A 49 3.39 -0.36 3.53
C ILE A 49 4.40 0.75 3.81
N LYS A 50 5.20 1.11 2.80
CA LYS A 50 6.20 2.19 2.94
C LYS A 50 5.57 3.58 2.88
N ARG A 51 4.64 3.79 1.96
CA ARG A 51 3.89 5.04 1.77
C ARG A 51 2.73 4.84 0.81
N VAL A 52 1.75 5.72 0.90
CA VAL A 52 0.78 6.01 -0.16
C VAL A 52 1.17 7.35 -0.76
N SER A 53 1.21 7.46 -2.09
CA SER A 53 1.63 8.70 -2.77
C SER A 53 0.87 8.88 -4.07
N ALA A 54 0.69 10.15 -4.44
CA ALA A 54 0.13 10.49 -5.74
C ALA A 54 1.17 10.23 -6.84
N ILE A 55 0.71 9.73 -7.98
CA ILE A 55 1.48 9.73 -9.23
C ILE A 55 1.27 11.11 -9.83
N ILE A 56 2.36 11.85 -10.01
CA ILE A 56 2.33 13.22 -10.53
C ILE A 56 2.88 13.20 -11.95
N ASP A 57 2.18 13.85 -12.87
CA ASP A 57 2.72 14.13 -14.20
C ASP A 57 3.84 15.17 -14.06
N THR A 58 5.06 14.72 -14.32
CA THR A 58 6.27 15.52 -14.14
C THR A 58 6.52 16.50 -15.29
N SER A 59 5.79 16.41 -16.40
CA SER A 59 5.96 17.31 -17.56
C SER A 59 5.63 18.78 -17.25
N MET A 60 4.82 19.00 -16.22
CA MET A 60 4.37 20.32 -15.76
C MET A 60 5.25 20.89 -14.62
N LEU A 61 6.34 20.22 -14.27
CA LEU A 61 7.20 20.59 -13.14
C LEU A 61 8.63 20.92 -13.63
N ASN A 62 9.16 22.07 -13.20
CA ASN A 62 10.47 22.58 -13.63
C ASN A 62 11.65 21.68 -13.17
N SER A 63 11.46 20.93 -12.07
CA SER A 63 12.37 19.91 -11.53
C SER A 63 11.57 18.95 -10.65
N VAL A 64 11.82 17.64 -10.74
CA VAL A 64 11.12 16.65 -9.89
C VAL A 64 12.04 15.50 -9.48
N ASN A 65 12.02 15.16 -8.19
CA ASN A 65 12.60 13.92 -7.68
C ASN A 65 11.60 12.77 -7.90
N THR A 66 11.95 11.82 -8.76
CA THR A 66 11.14 10.64 -9.04
C THR A 66 11.66 9.43 -8.27
N LEU A 67 10.76 8.69 -7.62
CA LEU A 67 11.05 7.43 -6.94
C LEU A 67 10.85 6.28 -7.94
N LEU A 68 11.96 5.70 -8.43
CA LEU A 68 11.93 4.50 -9.27
C LEU A 68 11.93 3.25 -8.38
N TYR A 69 10.87 2.45 -8.47
CA TYR A 69 10.80 1.17 -7.76
C TYR A 69 11.20 0.03 -8.71
N ILE A 70 12.43 -0.46 -8.60
CA ILE A 70 12.91 -1.63 -9.36
C ILE A 70 12.67 -2.88 -8.53
N ARG A 71 11.80 -3.77 -9.02
CA ARG A 71 11.66 -5.11 -8.45
C ARG A 71 12.73 -6.02 -9.04
N GLN A 72 13.75 -6.35 -8.25
CA GLN A 72 14.75 -7.33 -8.67
C GLN A 72 14.22 -8.75 -8.41
N THR A 73 14.10 -9.55 -9.47
CA THR A 73 13.81 -10.99 -9.35
C THR A 73 15.14 -11.73 -9.38
N MET A 74 15.48 -12.39 -8.28
CA MET A 74 16.68 -13.24 -8.19
C MET A 74 16.53 -14.42 -9.14
N TYR A 75 17.31 -14.47 -10.22
CA TYR A 75 17.47 -15.67 -11.03
C TYR A 75 18.47 -16.58 -10.30
N ARG A 76 18.02 -17.75 -9.83
CA ARG A 76 18.93 -18.78 -9.33
C ARG A 76 19.64 -19.40 -10.53
N MET A 77 20.93 -19.11 -10.72
CA MET A 77 21.80 -19.95 -11.54
C MET A 77 21.95 -21.30 -10.82
N GLN A 78 21.60 -22.37 -11.51
CA GLN A 78 22.09 -23.72 -11.22
C GLN A 78 23.54 -23.84 -11.69
#